data_AF-A0A1F5NFR6-F1
#
_entry.id   AF-A0A1F5NFR6-F1
#
_cell.length_a   1.000
_cell.length_b   1.000
_cell.length_c   1.000
_cell.angle_alpha   90.00
_cell.angle_beta   90.00
_cell.angle_gamma   90.00
#
_symmetry.space_group_name_H-M   'P 1'
#
loop_
_entity.id
_entity.type
_entity.pdbx_description
1 polymer ?
#
loop_
_entity_poly.entity_id
_entity_poly.type
_entity_poly.pdbx_seq_one_letter_code
_entity_poly.pdbx_strand_id
1 'polypeptide(L)'
;MTQTHKICAICGKGYSRSQSRSHSMQKTLRRLLPNLQWTRLPDGKRIKACTKCIKSAGRGKIKPQNFAIAVTKVAIPTLAP
;
A
#
# COMPACT_ATOMS: atom_id res chain seq x y z
N MET A 1 -0.51 17.87 -11.28
CA MET A 1 -1.39 16.76 -11.73
C MET A 1 -0.47 15.71 -12.36
N THR A 2 -0.10 14.57 -11.77
CA THR A 2 -0.91 13.54 -11.12
C THR A 2 -0.01 12.75 -10.15
N GLN A 3 -0.43 12.53 -8.90
CA GLN A 3 0.22 11.55 -8.04
C GLN A 3 -0.05 10.15 -8.62
N THR A 4 0.89 9.65 -9.43
CA THR A 4 0.85 8.30 -10.03
C THR A 4 1.30 7.22 -9.04
N HIS A 5 1.03 7.40 -7.74
CA HIS A 5 1.29 6.34 -6.78
C HIS A 5 0.26 5.24 -6.99
N LYS A 6 0.71 4.15 -7.65
CA LYS A 6 -0.02 2.90 -7.83
C LYS A 6 -0.30 2.27 -6.46
N ILE A 7 -1.31 2.77 -5.77
CA ILE A 7 -1.73 2.34 -4.43
C ILE A 7 -2.92 1.40 -4.57
N CYS A 8 -2.88 0.28 -3.85
CA CYS A 8 -4.02 -0.64 -3.78
C CYS A 8 -5.17 0.00 -2.99
N ALA A 9 -6.36 0.08 -3.59
CA ALA A 9 -7.55 0.66 -2.94
C ALA A 9 -8.03 -0.14 -1.70
N ILE A 10 -7.68 -1.43 -1.58
CA ILE A 10 -8.16 -2.31 -0.49
C ILE A 10 -7.24 -2.29 0.74
N CYS A 11 -5.93 -2.06 0.55
CA CYS A 11 -4.95 -2.18 1.64
C CYS A 11 -3.96 -1.01 1.72
N GLY A 12 -4.13 0.03 0.90
CA GLY A 12 -3.23 1.19 0.90
C GLY A 12 -1.78 0.87 0.53
N LYS A 13 -1.46 -0.36 0.09
CA LYS A 13 -0.10 -0.74 -0.27
C LYS A 13 0.35 0.07 -1.47
N GLY A 14 1.34 0.92 -1.24
CA GLY A 14 2.05 1.65 -2.27
C GLY A 14 3.34 0.95 -2.69
N TYR A 15 4.12 1.70 -3.45
CA TYR A 15 5.48 1.38 -3.84
C TYR A 15 6.37 1.06 -2.62
N SER A 16 7.14 -0.03 -2.68
CA SER A 16 8.15 -0.35 -1.67
C SER A 16 9.57 -0.27 -2.25
N ARG A 17 10.49 0.25 -1.45
CA ARG A 17 11.91 0.31 -1.80
C ARG A 17 12.58 -0.96 -1.31
N SER A 18 13.24 -1.67 -2.21
CA SER A 18 14.15 -2.76 -1.83
C SER A 18 15.52 -2.54 -2.44
N GLN A 19 16.49 -3.33 -2.02
CA GLN A 19 17.84 -3.26 -2.54
C GLN A 19 18.30 -4.67 -2.93
N SER A 20 18.98 -4.80 -4.06
CA SER A 20 19.78 -5.99 -4.33
C SER A 20 21.15 -5.87 -3.69
N ARG A 21 21.71 -7.04 -3.39
CA ARG A 21 23.10 -7.24 -3.01
C ARG A 21 23.70 -8.27 -3.96
N SER A 22 24.85 -7.95 -4.54
CA SER A 22 25.71 -8.95 -5.18
C SER A 22 26.49 -9.71 -4.12
N HIS A 23 27.24 -10.75 -4.53
CA HIS A 23 28.22 -11.43 -3.67
C HIS A 23 29.28 -10.46 -3.11
N SER A 24 29.59 -9.38 -3.83
CA SER A 24 30.45 -8.28 -3.37
C SER A 24 29.75 -7.23 -2.50
N MET A 25 28.54 -7.51 -2.01
CA MET A 25 27.69 -6.61 -1.20
C MET A 25 27.37 -5.25 -1.83
N GLN A 26 27.56 -5.09 -3.14
CA GLN A 26 27.24 -3.84 -3.82
C GLN A 26 25.74 -3.58 -3.80
N LYS A 27 25.39 -2.35 -3.42
CA LYS A 27 24.03 -1.96 -3.08
C LYS A 27 23.32 -1.30 -4.26
N THR A 28 22.47 -2.04 -4.96
CA THR A 28 21.64 -1.47 -6.03
C THR A 28 20.20 -1.26 -5.56
N LEU A 29 19.75 0.00 -5.57
CA LEU A 29 18.40 0.40 -5.18
C LEU A 29 17.42 0.01 -6.28
N ARG A 30 16.30 -0.61 -5.92
CA ARG A 30 15.28 -0.98 -6.88
C ARG A 30 13.87 -0.73 -6.39
N ARG A 31 13.01 -0.53 -7.39
CA ARG A 31 11.63 -0.17 -7.20
C ARG A 31 10.71 -1.40 -7.27
N LEU A 32 10.12 -1.81 -6.15
CA LEU A 32 9.04 -2.80 -6.11
C LEU A 32 7.68 -2.11 -6.18
N LEU A 33 7.02 -2.24 -7.33
CA LEU A 33 5.62 -1.87 -7.47
C LEU A 33 4.75 -3.02 -6.99
N PRO A 34 3.69 -2.76 -6.20
CA PRO A 34 2.67 -3.78 -5.95
C PRO A 34 2.01 -4.15 -7.28
N ASN A 35 1.82 -5.45 -7.52
CA ASN A 35 1.13 -5.97 -8.71
C ASN A 35 -0.37 -5.59 -8.64
N LEU A 36 -0.71 -4.36 -9.04
CA LEU A 36 -2.07 -3.85 -9.16
C LEU A 36 -2.72 -4.44 -10.40
N GLN A 37 -3.85 -5.10 -10.20
CA GLN A 37 -4.69 -5.66 -11.25
C GLN A 37 -6.11 -5.12 -11.12
N TRP A 38 -6.84 -5.08 -12.23
CA TRP A 38 -8.23 -4.66 -12.25
C TRP A 38 -9.12 -5.76 -11.67
N THR A 39 -9.98 -5.41 -10.72
CA THR A 39 -10.99 -6.31 -10.17
C THR A 39 -12.36 -5.68 -10.12
N ARG A 40 -13.37 -6.53 -10.28
CA ARG A 40 -14.77 -6.16 -10.09
C ARG A 40 -15.13 -6.36 -8.62
N LEU A 41 -15.64 -5.31 -7.97
CA LEU A 41 -16.34 -5.44 -6.70
C LEU A 41 -17.76 -5.99 -6.96
N PRO A 42 -18.41 -6.57 -5.93
CA PRO A 42 -19.82 -6.96 -6.02
C PRO A 42 -20.74 -5.78 -6.39
N ASP A 43 -20.34 -4.54 -6.07
CA ASP A 43 -21.05 -3.30 -6.47
C ASP A 43 -20.88 -2.94 -7.96
N GLY A 44 -20.31 -3.83 -8.79
CA GLY A 44 -20.11 -3.63 -10.24
C GLY A 44 -18.97 -2.68 -10.63
N LYS A 45 -18.43 -1.91 -9.68
CA LYS A 45 -17.31 -0.98 -9.92
C LYS A 45 -15.99 -1.73 -10.14
N ARG A 46 -15.19 -1.24 -11.09
CA ARG A 46 -13.82 -1.74 -11.34
C ARG A 46 -12.82 -0.92 -10.54
N ILE A 47 -12.07 -1.56 -9.66
CA ILE A 47 -10.99 -0.93 -8.89
C ILE A 47 -9.66 -1.61 -9.18
N LYS A 48 -8.55 -0.89 -8.95
CA LYS A 48 -7.21 -1.49 -8.97
C LYS A 48 -6.87 -2.04 -7.58
N ALA A 49 -6.69 -3.34 -7.50
CA ALA A 49 -6.35 -4.05 -6.28
C ALA A 49 -5.06 -4.87 -6.46
N CYS A 50 -4.28 -5.05 -5.40
CA CYS A 50 -3.10 -5.89 -5.45
C CYS A 50 -3.50 -7.38 -5.45
N THR A 51 -2.74 -8.22 -6.16
CA THR A 51 -3.01 -9.67 -6.27
C THR A 51 -3.23 -10.38 -4.93
N LYS A 52 -2.57 -9.94 -3.85
CA LYS A 52 -2.77 -10.47 -2.50
C LYS A 52 -4.18 -10.21 -1.97
N CYS A 53 -4.72 -9.01 -2.19
CA CYS A 53 -6.09 -8.66 -1.79
C CYS A 53 -7.13 -9.39 -2.64
N ILE A 54 -6.90 -9.54 -3.95
CA ILE A 54 -7.78 -10.32 -4.84
C ILE A 54 -7.86 -11.77 -4.38
N LYS A 55 -6.70 -12.38 -4.13
CA LYS A 55 -6.59 -13.76 -3.62
C LYS A 55 -7.24 -13.93 -2.24
N SER A 56 -7.22 -12.88 -1.41
CA SER A 56 -7.84 -12.85 -0.08
C SER A 56 -9.34 -12.61 -0.11
N ALA A 57 -9.84 -11.83 -1.07
CA ALA A 57 -11.26 -11.56 -1.28
C ALA A 57 -12.02 -12.86 -1.58
N GLY A 58 -11.46 -13.72 -2.45
CA GLY A 58 -12.03 -15.06 -2.70
C GLY A 58 -11.99 -16.03 -1.51
N ARG A 59 -11.27 -15.71 -0.43
CA ARG A 59 -11.18 -16.52 0.80
C ARG A 59 -11.89 -15.92 2.00
N GLY A 60 -12.63 -14.82 1.84
CA GLY A 60 -13.31 -14.12 2.95
C GLY A 60 -12.37 -13.49 4.00
N LYS A 61 -11.05 -13.45 3.76
CA LYS A 61 -10.05 -12.92 4.70
C LYS A 61 -9.51 -11.58 4.21
N ILE A 62 -10.32 -10.54 4.31
CA ILE A 62 -9.91 -9.17 4.01
C ILE A 62 -9.31 -8.59 5.29
N LYS A 63 -7.97 -8.54 5.37
CA LYS A 63 -7.27 -7.87 6.47
C LYS A 63 -6.98 -6.43 6.06
N PRO A 64 -7.63 -5.41 6.64
CA PRO A 64 -7.25 -4.01 6.45
C PRO A 64 -5.92 -3.79 7.17
N GLN A 65 -4.82 -3.91 6.44
CA GLN A 65 -3.53 -3.49 6.98
C GLN A 65 -3.50 -1.96 6.82
N ASN A 66 -3.59 -1.25 7.94
CA ASN A 66 -3.40 0.20 8.12
C ASN A 66 -4.66 1.08 8.17
N PHE A 67 -5.57 0.83 9.12
CA PHE A 67 -6.55 1.85 9.55
C PHE A 67 -6.43 2.28 11.02
N ALA A 68 -5.63 1.63 11.86
CA ALA A 68 -5.76 1.79 13.32
C ALA A 68 -4.58 2.43 14.09
N ILE A 69 -3.51 2.93 13.45
CA ILE A 69 -2.39 3.54 14.22
C ILE A 69 -1.76 4.72 13.46
N ALA A 70 -2.49 5.83 13.31
CA ALA A 70 -1.90 7.11 12.91
C ALA A 70 -2.67 8.36 13.36
N VAL A 71 -3.78 8.23 14.11
CA VAL A 71 -4.62 9.39 14.50
C VAL A 71 -4.42 9.83 15.96
N THR A 72 -3.71 9.05 16.80
CA THR A 72 -3.65 9.33 18.26
C THR A 72 -2.33 9.91 18.77
N LYS A 73 -1.38 10.35 17.92
CA LYS A 73 -0.11 10.96 18.38
C LYS A 73 0.31 12.24 17.65
N VAL A 74 -0.63 13.13 17.33
CA VAL A 74 -0.30 14.53 17.03
C VAL A 74 -1.18 15.43 17.89
N ALA A 75 -0.69 15.73 19.09
CA ALA A 75 -1.25 16.77 19.96
C ALA A 75 -0.12 17.45 20.71
N ILE A 76 0.70 18.22 20.00
CA ILE A 76 1.57 19.32 20.48
C ILE A 76 1.80 20.22 19.24
N PRO A 77 1.93 21.58 19.28
CA PRO A 77 1.84 22.59 20.35
C PRO A 77 0.96 23.84 19.99
N THR A 78 0.69 24.73 20.95
CA THR A 78 0.88 26.21 20.93
C THR A 78 0.18 26.83 22.16
N LEU A 79 0.92 27.30 23.16
CA LEU A 79 1.42 28.67 23.41
C LEU A 79 0.33 29.71 23.77
N ALA A 80 0.38 30.07 25.06
CA ALA A 80 0.17 31.41 25.62
C ALA A 80 -1.28 31.95 25.69
N PRO A 81 -1.57 32.93 26.57
CA PRO A 81 -0.74 34.08 26.93
C PRO A 81 0.39 33.82 27.94
#